data_AF-A0AAW0H9K8-F1
#
_entry.id   AF-A0AAW0H9K8-F1
#
_cell.length_a   1.000
_cell.length_b   1.000
_cell.length_c   1.000
_cell.angle_alpha   90.00
_cell.angle_beta   90.00
_cell.angle_gamma   90.00
#
_symmetry.space_group_name_H-M   'P 1'
#
loop_
_entity.id
_entity.type
_entity.pdbx_description
1 polymer ?
#
loop_
_entity_poly.entity_id
_entity_poly.type
_entity_poly.pdbx_seq_one_letter_code
_entity_poly.pdbx_strand_id
1 'polypeptide(L)'
;MIDQFGQRIISKHFVIEDSYLSENSCSRVQYRQISRAVLITDGSVLKTESDQQVSILTVPAEEPGSFAVRVIELCSSTMTCMKGTCKYRTISFFLNSPIKAFS
;
A
#
# COMPACT_ATOMS: atom_id res chain seq x y z
N MET A 1 29.62 -4.38 -8.10
CA MET A 1 28.52 -3.69 -8.82
C MET A 1 29.11 -2.56 -9.63
N ILE A 2 28.51 -2.19 -10.75
CA ILE A 2 28.86 -0.96 -11.50
C ILE A 2 27.63 -0.06 -11.48
N ASP A 3 27.82 1.21 -11.13
CA ASP A 3 26.73 2.18 -11.11
C ASP A 3 26.45 2.78 -12.50
N GLN A 4 25.46 3.68 -12.58
CA GLN A 4 25.08 4.37 -13.81
C GLN A 4 26.17 5.30 -14.39
N PHE A 5 27.21 5.61 -13.60
CA PHE A 5 28.34 6.45 -14.01
C PHE A 5 29.57 5.61 -14.41
N GLY A 6 29.46 4.28 -14.41
CA GLY A 6 30.56 3.37 -14.73
C GLY A 6 31.53 3.15 -13.57
N GLN A 7 31.22 3.64 -12.36
CA GLN A 7 32.08 3.44 -11.19
C GLN A 7 31.89 2.03 -10.62
N ARG A 8 33.02 1.36 -10.36
CA ARG A 8 33.03 0.03 -9.75
C ARG A 8 32.95 0.12 -8.23
N ILE A 9 31.90 -0.47 -7.67
CA ILE A 9 31.67 -0.54 -6.22
C ILE A 9 31.99 -1.95 -5.72
N ILE A 10 32.90 -2.02 -4.74
CA ILE A 10 33.35 -3.26 -4.08
C ILE A 10 32.69 -3.35 -2.70
N SER A 11 31.97 -4.45 -2.45
CA SER A 11 31.37 -4.76 -1.14
C SER A 11 31.39 -6.28 -0.93
N LYS A 12 31.37 -6.71 0.34
CA LYS A 12 31.22 -8.12 0.71
C LYS A 12 29.79 -8.61 0.53
N HIS A 13 28.80 -7.74 0.70
CA HIS A 13 27.38 -8.07 0.62
C HIS A 13 26.61 -6.95 -0.07
N PHE A 14 25.58 -7.32 -0.83
CA PHE A 14 24.65 -6.38 -1.47
C PHE A 14 23.23 -6.81 -1.11
N VAL A 15 22.40 -5.84 -0.71
CA VAL A 15 20.95 -6.03 -0.54
C VAL A 15 20.31 -5.27 -1.69
N ILE A 16 19.60 -6.01 -2.55
CA ILE A 16 19.00 -5.49 -3.76
C ILE A 16 17.51 -5.80 -3.68
N GLU A 17 16.68 -4.78 -3.91
CA GLU A 17 15.24 -4.97 -4.00
C GLU A 17 14.89 -5.63 -5.35
N ASP A 18 13.88 -6.48 -5.34
CA ASP A 18 13.60 -7.41 -6.43
C ASP A 18 13.31 -6.70 -7.78
N SER A 19 12.70 -5.51 -7.77
CA SER A 19 12.45 -4.75 -9.00
C SER A 19 13.72 -4.26 -9.72
N TYR A 20 14.89 -4.29 -9.07
CA TYR A 20 16.18 -3.99 -9.68
C TYR A 20 16.84 -5.20 -10.36
N LEU A 21 16.27 -6.39 -10.21
CA LEU A 21 16.74 -7.59 -10.90
C LEU A 21 16.22 -7.64 -12.33
N SER A 22 17.01 -8.20 -13.24
CA SER A 22 16.57 -8.38 -14.63
C SER A 22 15.50 -9.48 -14.75
N GLU A 23 14.63 -9.36 -15.75
CA GLU A 23 13.59 -10.37 -16.04
C GLU A 23 14.17 -11.79 -16.20
N ASN A 24 15.37 -11.92 -16.78
CA ASN A 24 16.06 -13.20 -16.91
C ASN A 24 16.39 -13.83 -15.55
N SER A 25 16.81 -13.00 -14.59
CA SER A 25 17.12 -13.42 -13.22
C SER A 25 15.86 -13.83 -12.46
N CYS A 26 14.73 -13.18 -12.75
CA CYS A 26 13.43 -13.43 -12.13
C CYS A 26 12.53 -14.39 -12.93
N SER A 27 13.02 -15.01 -14.00
CA SER A 27 12.23 -15.82 -14.95
C SER A 27 11.46 -17.00 -14.33
N ARG A 28 11.88 -17.49 -13.16
CA ARG A 28 11.23 -18.59 -12.42
C ARG A 28 10.38 -18.11 -11.24
N VAL A 29 10.35 -16.81 -10.96
CA VAL A 29 9.62 -16.23 -9.83
C VAL A 29 8.15 -16.04 -10.21
N GLN A 30 7.24 -16.53 -9.37
CA GLN A 30 5.81 -16.30 -9.51
C GLN A 30 5.37 -15.16 -8.58
N TYR A 31 5.17 -13.97 -9.13
CA TYR A 31 4.74 -12.81 -8.37
C TYR A 31 3.26 -12.87 -7.99
N ARG A 32 2.96 -12.47 -6.76
CA ARG A 32 1.58 -12.20 -6.32
C ARG A 32 1.26 -10.72 -6.56
N GLN A 33 0.02 -10.45 -6.96
CA GLN A 33 -0.46 -9.10 -7.16
C GLN A 33 -1.11 -8.57 -5.87
N ILE A 34 -0.94 -7.26 -5.63
CA ILE A 34 -1.59 -6.55 -4.54
C ILE A 34 -2.46 -5.46 -5.16
N SER A 35 -3.76 -5.55 -4.94
CA SER A 35 -4.71 -4.51 -5.29
C SER A 35 -4.68 -3.41 -4.22
N ARG A 36 -4.53 -2.15 -4.65
CA ARG A 36 -4.51 -0.99 -3.75
C ARG A 36 -5.45 0.09 -4.25
N ALA A 37 -6.20 0.71 -3.34
CA ALA A 37 -7.00 1.90 -3.64
C ALA A 37 -6.74 2.97 -2.59
N VAL A 38 -6.73 4.23 -3.01
CA VAL A 38 -6.56 5.40 -2.15
C VAL A 38 -7.77 6.30 -2.32
N LEU A 39 -8.49 6.55 -1.24
CA LEU A 39 -9.68 7.40 -1.23
C LEU A 39 -9.43 8.61 -0.33
N ILE A 40 -9.90 9.76 -0.77
CA ILE A 40 -9.96 10.99 0.04
C ILE A 40 -11.41 11.17 0.47
N THR A 41 -11.68 11.09 1.76
CA THR A 41 -13.03 11.20 2.34
C THR A 41 -13.14 12.45 3.20
N ASP A 42 -14.33 13.02 3.34
CA ASP A 42 -14.61 14.20 4.17
C ASP A 42 -15.04 13.86 5.62
N GLY A 43 -14.97 12.57 5.99
CA GLY A 43 -15.35 12.05 7.31
C GLY A 43 -14.74 10.68 7.60
N SER A 44 -14.80 10.27 8.88
CA SER A 44 -14.35 8.95 9.33
C SER A 44 -15.39 7.87 9.06
N VAL A 45 -14.93 6.65 8.75
CA VAL A 45 -15.78 5.45 8.64
C VAL A 45 -16.48 5.13 9.98
N LEU A 46 -15.80 5.35 11.11
CA LEU A 46 -16.38 5.18 12.44
C LEU A 46 -16.63 6.55 13.06
N LYS A 47 -17.91 6.88 13.28
CA LYS A 47 -18.29 8.15 13.93
C LYS A 47 -17.98 8.10 15.42
N THR A 48 -16.76 8.48 15.79
CA THR A 48 -16.33 8.68 17.18
C THR A 48 -16.28 10.16 17.52
N GLU A 49 -16.38 10.53 18.81
CA GLU A 49 -16.25 11.93 19.24
C GLU A 49 -14.85 12.53 19.00
N SER A 50 -13.84 11.69 18.77
CA SER A 50 -12.48 12.12 18.47
C SER A 50 -12.12 11.93 17.00
N ASP A 51 -11.78 13.02 16.33
CA ASP A 51 -11.32 13.02 14.94
C ASP A 51 -9.81 12.71 14.79
N GLN A 52 -9.07 12.45 15.87
CA GLN A 52 -7.62 12.31 15.80
C GLN A 52 -7.12 10.87 15.83
N GLN A 53 -7.95 9.92 15.40
CA GLN A 53 -7.61 8.50 15.47
C GLN A 53 -7.20 7.94 14.10
N VAL A 54 -6.19 7.08 14.12
CA VAL A 54 -5.83 6.19 13.01
C VAL A 54 -6.54 4.86 13.28
N SER A 55 -7.30 4.36 12.30
CA SER A 55 -8.05 3.12 12.46
C SER A 55 -7.68 2.10 11.39
N ILE A 56 -7.72 0.83 11.78
CA ILE A 56 -7.53 -0.32 10.87
C ILE A 56 -8.82 -1.13 10.92
N LEU A 57 -9.52 -1.17 9.80
CA LEU A 57 -10.71 -2.01 9.61
C LEU A 57 -10.33 -3.18 8.70
N THR A 58 -10.68 -4.39 9.12
CA THR A 58 -10.55 -5.59 8.29
C THR A 58 -11.95 -6.03 7.87
N VAL A 59 -12.21 -6.02 6.57
CA VAL A 59 -13.46 -6.52 5.99
C VAL A 59 -13.22 -7.95 5.52
N PRO A 60 -13.87 -8.96 6.12
CA PRO A 60 -13.71 -10.35 5.70
C PRO A 60 -14.21 -10.54 4.26
N ALA A 61 -13.73 -11.60 3.60
CA ALA A 61 -14.23 -11.97 2.29
C ALA A 61 -15.68 -12.48 2.41
N GLU A 62 -16.60 -11.93 1.62
CA GLU A 62 -17.99 -12.39 1.58
C GLU A 62 -18.16 -13.64 0.72
N GLU A 63 -17.40 -13.76 -0.38
CA GLU A 63 -17.49 -14.88 -1.32
C GLU A 63 -16.29 -15.84 -1.21
N PRO A 64 -16.53 -17.16 -1.39
CA PRO A 64 -15.46 -18.15 -1.51
C PRO A 64 -14.49 -17.82 -2.66
N GLY A 65 -13.21 -17.69 -2.35
CA GLY A 65 -12.18 -17.32 -3.33
C GLY A 65 -11.90 -15.81 -3.44
N SER A 66 -12.62 -14.97 -2.69
CA SER A 66 -12.26 -13.57 -2.48
C SER A 66 -11.29 -13.42 -1.29
N PHE A 67 -10.63 -12.27 -1.20
CA PHE A 67 -9.64 -11.97 -0.15
C PHE A 67 -10.17 -10.93 0.82
N ALA A 68 -9.82 -11.07 2.10
CA ALA A 68 -10.11 -10.06 3.09
C ALA A 68 -9.46 -8.72 2.69
N VAL A 69 -10.21 -7.64 2.85
CA VAL A 69 -9.77 -6.28 2.55
C VAL A 69 -9.27 -5.64 3.85
N ARG A 70 -8.10 -5.01 3.80
CA ARG A 70 -7.64 -4.15 4.89
C ARG A 70 -7.85 -2.70 4.51
N VAL A 71 -8.52 -1.96 5.38
CA VAL A 71 -8.82 -0.54 5.25
C VAL A 71 -8.04 0.18 6.34
N ILE A 72 -7.17 1.11 5.95
CA ILE A 72 -6.40 1.93 6.90
C ILE A 72 -6.85 3.37 6.71
N GLU A 73 -7.45 3.94 7.75
CA GLU A 73 -7.84 5.34 7.77
C GLU A 73 -6.79 6.18 8.48
N LEU A 74 -6.27 7.18 7.78
CA LEU A 74 -5.29 8.13 8.29
C LEU A 74 -5.95 9.48 8.56
N CYS A 75 -5.75 10.00 9.77
CA CYS A 75 -6.20 11.32 10.19
C CYS A 75 -5.20 12.41 9.81
N SER A 76 -5.64 13.67 9.81
CA SER A 76 -4.81 14.81 9.40
C SER A 76 -3.59 15.08 10.30
N SER A 77 -3.58 14.59 11.54
CA SER A 77 -2.42 14.68 12.43
C SER A 77 -1.27 13.76 12.01
N THR A 78 -1.49 12.79 11.11
CA THR A 78 -0.42 11.94 10.56
C THR A 78 0.45 12.64 9.52
N MET A 79 0.17 13.92 9.21
CA MET A 79 0.90 14.72 8.20
C MET A 79 0.86 14.13 6.78
N THR A 80 -0.03 13.17 6.51
CA THR A 80 -0.20 12.56 5.18
C THR A 80 -1.22 13.32 4.30
N CYS A 81 -1.85 14.37 4.83
CA CYS A 81 -2.73 15.26 4.08
C CYS A 81 -2.53 16.74 4.47
N MET A 82 -2.96 17.66 3.60
CA MET A 82 -2.69 19.09 3.72
C MET A 82 -3.33 19.72 4.96
N LYS A 83 -2.52 20.39 5.80
CA LYS A 83 -2.99 21.16 6.97
C LYS A 83 -3.97 22.25 6.51
N GLY A 84 -5.13 22.32 7.16
CA GLY A 84 -6.21 23.27 6.84
C GLY A 84 -7.47 22.60 6.29
N THR A 85 -7.40 21.31 5.96
CA THR A 85 -8.58 20.52 5.61
C THR A 85 -8.88 19.51 6.71
N CYS A 86 -9.42 19.99 7.84
CA CYS A 86 -9.78 19.18 8.99
C CYS A 86 -10.80 18.06 8.71
N LYS A 87 -11.29 17.95 7.47
CA LYS A 87 -12.26 16.94 7.02
C LYS A 87 -11.66 15.88 6.11
N TYR A 88 -10.54 16.13 5.42
CA TYR A 88 -10.04 15.17 4.43
C TYR A 88 -9.14 14.10 5.07
N ARG A 89 -9.64 12.86 5.15
CA ARG A 89 -8.88 11.67 5.55
C ARG A 89 -8.49 10.86 4.33
N THR A 90 -7.36 10.18 4.42
CA THR A 90 -6.94 9.23 3.38
C THR A 90 -7.24 7.82 3.85
N ILE A 91 -8.02 7.08 3.07
CA ILE A 91 -8.29 5.67 3.30
C ILE A 91 -7.52 4.87 2.26
N SER A 92 -6.61 4.01 2.73
CA SER A 92 -5.89 3.06 1.88
C SER A 92 -6.49 1.67 2.03
N PHE A 93 -6.94 1.10 0.92
CA PHE A 93 -7.41 -0.28 0.82
C PHE A 93 -6.29 -1.17 0.31
N PHE A 94 -6.09 -2.32 0.95
CA PHE A 94 -5.15 -3.35 0.50
C PHE A 94 -5.89 -4.67 0.35
N LEU A 95 -5.78 -5.25 -0.84
CA LEU A 95 -6.35 -6.53 -1.23
C LEU A 95 -5.22 -7.42 -1.77
N ASN A 96 -5.06 -8.62 -1.21
CA ASN A 96 -4.08 -9.60 -1.71
C ASN A 96 -4.64 -10.42 -2.89
N SER A 97 -5.27 -9.75 -3.85
CA SER A 97 -5.91 -10.36 -5.01
C SER A 97 -5.51 -9.65 -6.30
N PRO A 98 -5.47 -10.34 -7.46
CA PRO A 98 -5.65 -9.67 -8.74
C PRO A 98 -7.02 -8.97 -8.73
N ILE A 99 -7.06 -7.73 -9.23
CA ILE A 99 -8.25 -6.88 -9.32
C ILE A 99 -9.32 -7.62 -10.14
N LYS A 100 -10.26 -8.32 -9.49
CA LYS A 100 -11.61 -8.42 -10.03
C LYS A 100 -12.27 -7.12 -9.60
N ALA A 101 -12.33 -6.19 -10.55
CA ALA A 101 -12.89 -4.87 -10.35
C ALA A 101 -14.25 -4.99 -9.65
N PHE A 102 -14.47 -4.13 -8.65
CA PHE A 102 -15.79 -3.84 -8.12
C PHE A 102 -16.72 -3.60 -9.33
N SER A 103 -17.59 -4.56 -9.64
CA SER A 103 -18.61 -4.49 -10.70
C SER A 103 -19.97 -4.72 -10.09
#